data_AF-A0A927IY57-F1
#
_entry.id   AF-A0A927IY57-F1
#
_cell.length_a   1.000
_cell.length_b   1.000
_cell.length_c   1.000
_cell.angle_alpha   90.00
_cell.angle_beta   90.00
_cell.angle_gamma   90.00
#
_symmetry.space_group_name_H-M   'P 1'
#
loop_
_entity.id
_entity.type
_entity.pdbx_description
1 polymer ?
#
loop_
_entity_poly.entity_id
_entity_poly.type
_entity_poly.pdbx_seq_one_letter_code
_entity_poly.pdbx_strand_id
1 'polypeptide(L)'
;MSTRHPAPPSAPPSVPPPAARVVTVGSTAGHQHARRPRGRWIGPVAALWWGAGAAIALVVTLSGGVLPVGDASDSGFGALTVVPASALSPWIAVLALVGAALAVWTWRGGRARPVPRAVRTATVAAVAVVAVGASALADAAILARLGYLPVTLIMAPFDPVMRAAFVDFVNPAVVLQLASLGGAGLLAASAVRFARRGVGACESCGRRLAGADPTWTTPVAAARWGRAAALVAAAIPAFYAVTRIAWALGIPLGFSPENVEELAGSDGLVAALGLGTFAVVGAVLTLGLFQRWGEVFPRWIVGLAGRRVPVKLAVVPATVVAIAVLPAGLSMILVGLSGDSPIELTADQWGAVGPTLLWPLWSLTLAAATYAYWLRRREPCTTRPDA
;
A
#
# COMPACT_ATOMS: atom_id res chain seq x y z
N MET A 1 50.58 16.05 -98.91
CA MET A 1 49.16 15.63 -99.04
C MET A 1 48.90 14.61 -97.94
N SER A 2 48.18 15.02 -96.88
CA SER A 2 46.76 14.67 -96.63
C SER A 2 46.63 13.19 -96.22
N THR A 3 46.07 12.80 -95.07
CA THR A 3 44.86 13.32 -94.41
C THR A 3 44.86 12.95 -92.91
N ARG A 4 44.44 13.92 -92.07
CA ARG A 4 44.05 13.71 -90.67
C ARG A 4 42.64 13.12 -90.60
N HIS A 5 42.38 12.21 -89.66
CA HIS A 5 41.04 11.94 -89.12
C HIS A 5 41.04 12.16 -87.59
N PRO A 6 39.93 12.66 -87.02
CA PRO A 6 39.90 13.19 -85.65
C PRO A 6 39.58 12.14 -84.58
N ALA A 7 40.10 12.39 -83.38
CA ALA A 7 39.95 11.59 -82.17
C ALA A 7 38.52 11.70 -81.56
N PRO A 8 38.06 10.67 -80.81
CA PRO A 8 36.71 10.58 -80.26
C PRO A 8 36.47 11.57 -79.09
N PRO A 9 35.20 11.94 -78.84
CA PRO A 9 34.84 12.88 -77.78
C PRO A 9 35.06 12.31 -76.37
N SER A 10 35.55 13.18 -75.49
CA SER A 10 35.87 12.92 -74.08
C SER A 10 34.64 12.65 -73.23
N ALA A 11 34.73 11.63 -72.38
CA ALA A 11 33.74 11.35 -71.33
C ALA A 11 33.74 12.48 -70.26
N PRO A 12 32.57 12.86 -69.72
CA PRO A 12 32.50 13.86 -68.65
C PRO A 12 33.11 13.33 -67.34
N PRO A 13 33.71 14.21 -66.51
CA PRO A 13 34.34 13.80 -65.26
C PRO A 13 33.32 13.26 -64.26
N SER A 14 33.61 12.09 -63.71
CA SER A 14 32.86 11.46 -62.63
C SER A 14 32.90 12.32 -61.36
N VAL A 15 31.74 12.78 -60.90
CA VAL A 15 31.57 13.45 -59.60
C VAL A 15 31.82 12.42 -58.49
N PRO A 16 32.76 12.65 -57.55
CA PRO A 16 32.96 11.74 -56.43
C PRO A 16 31.77 11.81 -55.47
N PRO A 17 31.35 10.69 -54.85
CA PRO A 17 30.27 10.70 -53.88
C PRO A 17 30.65 11.56 -52.66
N PRO A 18 29.70 12.26 -52.03
CA PRO A 18 29.98 13.07 -50.86
C PRO A 18 30.51 12.17 -49.73
N ALA A 19 31.65 12.55 -49.18
CA ALA A 19 32.26 11.89 -48.03
C ALA A 19 31.21 11.71 -46.92
N ALA A 20 30.99 10.47 -46.52
CA ALA A 20 30.18 10.16 -45.35
C ALA A 20 30.78 10.90 -44.15
N ARG A 21 30.12 11.97 -43.70
CA ARG A 21 30.39 12.55 -42.39
C ARG A 21 30.10 11.46 -41.37
N VAL A 22 31.15 10.81 -40.89
CA VAL A 22 31.11 10.12 -39.61
C VAL A 22 30.74 11.18 -38.60
N VAL A 23 29.45 11.23 -38.25
CA VAL A 23 28.99 11.92 -37.06
C VAL A 23 29.58 11.11 -35.92
N THR A 24 30.79 11.47 -35.50
CA THR A 24 31.26 11.20 -34.16
C THR A 24 30.22 11.86 -33.25
N VAL A 25 29.29 11.05 -32.75
CA VAL A 25 28.44 11.44 -31.64
C VAL A 25 29.42 11.73 -30.51
N GLY A 26 29.77 13.00 -30.39
CA GLY A 26 30.53 13.51 -29.26
C GLY A 26 29.83 12.98 -28.04
N SER A 27 30.53 12.16 -27.28
CA SER A 27 30.18 11.83 -25.92
C SER A 27 30.11 13.16 -25.18
N THR A 28 28.95 13.80 -25.21
CA THR A 28 28.56 14.73 -24.16
C THR A 28 28.52 13.87 -22.92
N ALA A 29 29.66 13.82 -22.22
CA ALA A 29 29.75 13.45 -20.83
C ALA A 29 28.91 14.46 -20.06
N GLY A 30 27.59 14.35 -20.20
CA GLY A 30 26.66 14.99 -19.30
C GLY A 30 27.05 14.47 -17.94
N HIS A 31 27.48 15.37 -17.08
CA HIS A 31 27.58 15.13 -15.65
C HIS A 31 26.21 14.66 -15.17
N GLN A 32 25.94 13.36 -15.29
CA GLN A 32 24.82 12.69 -14.66
C GLN A 32 25.13 12.79 -13.16
N HIS A 33 24.68 13.88 -12.55
CA HIS A 33 24.64 14.00 -11.11
C HIS A 33 24.03 12.71 -10.57
N ALA A 34 24.85 11.92 -9.89
CA ALA A 34 24.43 10.69 -9.25
C ALA A 34 23.28 11.06 -8.31
N ARG A 35 22.04 10.78 -8.74
CA ARG A 35 20.86 11.12 -7.94
C ARG A 35 20.95 10.30 -6.67
N ARG A 36 20.95 10.98 -5.52
CA ARG A 36 20.95 10.36 -4.19
C ARG A 36 19.89 9.23 -4.16
N PRO A 37 20.20 8.07 -3.55
CA PRO A 37 19.26 6.97 -3.44
C PRO A 37 17.94 7.45 -2.81
N ARG A 38 16.81 7.23 -3.49
CA ARG A 38 15.49 7.60 -2.96
C ARG A 38 15.18 6.78 -1.70
N GLY A 39 14.73 7.43 -0.63
CA GLY A 39 14.27 6.75 0.58
C GLY A 39 15.35 6.32 1.58
N ARG A 40 16.54 6.95 1.58
CA ARG A 40 17.54 6.78 2.65
C ARG A 40 17.00 7.13 4.05
N TRP A 41 15.95 7.93 4.12
CA TRP A 41 15.28 8.32 5.35
C TRP A 41 14.49 7.18 6.02
N ILE A 42 14.13 6.12 5.29
CA ILE A 42 13.24 5.05 5.81
C ILE A 42 13.87 4.34 7.02
N GLY A 43 15.15 3.95 6.91
CA GLY A 43 15.87 3.28 8.00
C GLY A 43 15.95 4.10 9.30
N PRO A 44 16.48 5.35 9.28
CA PRO A 44 16.55 6.16 10.49
C PRO A 44 15.17 6.54 11.04
N VAL A 45 14.19 6.83 10.17
CA VAL A 45 12.82 7.15 10.62
C VAL A 45 12.15 5.94 11.26
N ALA A 46 12.32 4.72 10.71
CA ALA A 46 11.81 3.51 11.35
C ALA A 46 12.44 3.29 12.72
N ALA A 47 13.76 3.47 12.85
CA ALA A 47 14.45 3.33 14.13
C ALA A 47 13.99 4.37 15.16
N LEU A 48 13.81 5.62 14.74
CA LEU A 48 13.29 6.69 15.59
C LEU A 48 11.84 6.41 16.01
N TRP A 49 10.98 6.00 15.06
CA TRP A 49 9.57 5.73 15.30
C TRP A 49 9.36 4.65 16.35
N TRP A 50 10.01 3.50 16.13
CA TRP A 50 9.92 2.37 17.05
C TRP A 50 10.65 2.64 18.38
N GLY A 51 11.77 3.37 18.35
CA GLY A 51 12.48 3.79 19.57
C GLY A 51 11.65 4.73 20.44
N ALA A 52 10.98 5.72 19.83
CA ALA A 52 10.07 6.62 20.53
C ALA A 52 8.85 5.86 21.09
N GLY A 53 8.24 4.99 20.28
CA GLY A 53 7.14 4.12 20.75
C GLY A 53 7.55 3.22 21.92
N ALA A 54 8.75 2.64 21.87
CA ALA A 54 9.29 1.83 22.96
C ALA A 54 9.52 2.64 24.23
N ALA A 55 10.08 3.84 24.12
CA ALA A 55 10.29 4.73 25.26
C ALA A 55 8.94 5.13 25.91
N ILE A 56 7.96 5.52 25.10
CA ILE A 56 6.61 5.88 25.58
C ILE A 56 5.96 4.69 26.27
N ALA A 57 5.92 3.52 25.62
CA ALA A 57 5.29 2.33 26.18
C ALA A 57 5.98 1.86 27.47
N LEU A 58 7.31 1.95 27.55
CA LEU A 58 8.06 1.65 28.78
C LEU A 58 7.76 2.63 29.89
N VAL A 59 7.77 3.95 29.63
CA VAL A 59 7.47 4.96 30.64
C VAL A 59 6.08 4.76 31.21
N VAL A 60 5.07 4.57 30.36
CA VAL A 60 3.68 4.31 30.78
C VAL A 60 3.61 3.04 31.63
N THR A 61 4.23 1.95 31.17
CA THR A 61 4.19 0.66 31.90
C THR A 61 4.90 0.75 33.25
N LEU A 62 6.08 1.38 33.30
CA LEU A 62 6.89 1.49 34.51
C LEU A 62 6.31 2.51 35.51
N SER A 63 5.55 3.50 35.05
CA SER A 63 4.82 4.42 35.92
C SER A 63 3.49 3.85 36.44
N GLY A 64 3.16 2.59 36.12
CA GLY A 64 1.90 1.95 36.50
C GLY A 64 0.68 2.42 35.70
N GLY A 65 0.90 3.14 34.60
CA GLY A 65 -0.16 3.53 33.67
C GLY A 65 -0.52 2.41 32.68
N VAL A 66 -1.63 2.60 31.98
CA VAL A 66 -2.10 1.68 30.93
C VAL A 66 -2.17 2.40 29.58
N LEU A 67 -1.79 1.69 28.52
CA LEU A 67 -1.99 2.17 27.15
C LEU A 67 -3.47 2.01 26.75
N PRO A 68 -3.98 2.84 25.83
CA PRO A 68 -5.37 2.78 25.35
C PRO A 68 -5.56 1.61 24.37
N VAL A 69 -5.48 0.39 24.91
CA VAL A 69 -5.53 -0.90 24.19
C VAL A 69 -6.36 -1.90 24.98
N GLY A 70 -6.82 -2.96 24.31
CA GLY A 70 -7.64 -3.97 24.95
C GLY A 70 -8.97 -3.41 25.44
N ASP A 71 -9.35 -3.73 26.67
CA ASP A 71 -10.56 -3.21 27.32
C ASP A 71 -10.56 -1.68 27.55
N ALA A 72 -9.39 -1.04 27.54
CA ALA A 72 -9.25 0.42 27.59
C ALA A 72 -9.34 1.10 26.21
N SER A 73 -9.66 0.36 25.14
CA SER A 73 -9.88 0.94 23.82
C SER A 73 -11.38 1.14 23.56
N ASP A 74 -11.78 2.40 23.34
CA ASP A 74 -13.20 2.80 23.13
C ASP A 74 -13.78 2.37 21.76
N SER A 75 -13.10 1.49 21.02
CA SER A 75 -13.35 1.30 19.59
C SER A 75 -14.19 0.07 19.22
N GLY A 76 -14.55 -0.77 20.19
CA GLY A 76 -15.60 -1.80 20.11
C GLY A 76 -15.35 -3.04 19.22
N PHE A 77 -14.47 -2.96 18.22
CA PHE A 77 -14.25 -4.03 17.22
C PHE A 77 -12.80 -4.56 17.16
N GLY A 78 -12.01 -4.39 18.22
CA GLY A 78 -10.63 -4.87 18.26
C GLY A 78 -10.53 -6.37 18.56
N ALA A 79 -9.56 -7.05 17.96
CA ALA A 79 -9.27 -8.47 18.25
C ALA A 79 -8.85 -8.72 19.72
N LEU A 80 -8.42 -7.66 20.41
CA LEU A 80 -7.85 -7.72 21.75
C LEU A 80 -8.74 -7.09 22.82
N THR A 81 -9.97 -6.67 22.49
CA THR A 81 -10.87 -5.93 23.42
C THR A 81 -11.20 -6.69 24.70
N VAL A 82 -11.16 -8.03 24.66
CA VAL A 82 -11.41 -8.89 25.83
C VAL A 82 -10.22 -8.98 26.79
N VAL A 83 -9.04 -8.48 26.39
CA VAL A 83 -7.82 -8.59 27.18
C VAL A 83 -7.60 -7.31 28.01
N PRO A 84 -7.36 -7.42 29.33
CA PRO A 84 -7.12 -6.25 30.17
C PRO A 84 -5.93 -5.40 29.70
N ALA A 85 -6.10 -4.09 29.64
CA ALA A 85 -5.08 -3.14 29.23
C ALA A 85 -3.82 -3.20 30.11
N SER A 86 -4.00 -3.49 31.40
CA SER A 86 -2.91 -3.68 32.36
C SER A 86 -2.03 -4.89 32.03
N ALA A 87 -2.62 -5.96 31.49
CA ALA A 87 -1.89 -7.14 31.03
C ALA A 87 -1.22 -6.91 29.67
N LEU A 88 -1.86 -6.18 28.75
CA LEU A 88 -1.33 -5.92 27.40
C LEU A 88 -0.21 -4.88 27.36
N SER A 89 -0.27 -3.83 28.19
CA SER A 89 0.67 -2.70 28.13
C SER A 89 2.15 -3.12 28.21
N PRO A 90 2.56 -4.03 29.14
CA PRO A 90 3.93 -4.55 29.17
C PRO A 90 4.34 -5.28 27.88
N TRP A 91 3.44 -6.07 27.30
CA TRP A 91 3.71 -6.81 26.05
C TRP A 91 3.85 -5.87 24.85
N ILE A 92 3.11 -4.76 24.83
CA ILE A 92 3.27 -3.72 23.81
C ILE A 92 4.64 -3.03 23.96
N ALA A 93 5.11 -2.79 25.19
CA ALA A 93 6.46 -2.28 25.42
C ALA A 93 7.53 -3.25 24.90
N VAL A 94 7.38 -4.56 25.14
CA VAL A 94 8.27 -5.60 24.59
C VAL A 94 8.24 -5.60 23.06
N LEU A 95 7.04 -5.60 22.46
CA LEU A 95 6.87 -5.54 21.01
C LEU A 95 7.56 -4.31 20.41
N ALA A 96 7.39 -3.15 21.05
CA ALA A 96 8.00 -1.89 20.63
C ALA A 96 9.54 -1.93 20.72
N LEU A 97 10.09 -2.50 21.80
CA LEU A 97 11.53 -2.71 21.97
C LEU A 97 12.12 -3.63 20.90
N VAL A 98 11.47 -4.77 20.64
CA VAL A 98 11.90 -5.71 19.60
C VAL A 98 11.83 -5.04 18.22
N GLY A 99 10.75 -4.29 17.95
CA GLY A 99 10.63 -3.49 16.73
C GLY A 99 11.73 -2.44 16.58
N ALA A 100 12.10 -1.75 17.66
CA ALA A 100 13.20 -0.78 17.67
C ALA A 100 14.56 -1.45 17.37
N ALA A 101 14.83 -2.59 18.02
CA ALA A 101 16.04 -3.37 17.76
C ALA A 101 16.12 -3.86 16.30
N LEU A 102 15.02 -4.38 15.76
CA LEU A 102 14.94 -4.80 14.35
C LEU A 102 15.05 -3.61 13.38
N ALA A 103 14.49 -2.45 13.71
CA ALA A 103 14.62 -1.25 12.89
C ALA A 103 16.07 -0.77 12.83
N VAL A 104 16.78 -0.75 13.96
CA VAL A 104 18.22 -0.43 14.02
C VAL A 104 19.05 -1.47 13.27
N TRP A 105 18.75 -2.76 13.46
CA TRP A 105 19.41 -3.87 12.77
C TRP A 105 19.25 -3.76 11.25
N THR A 106 18.02 -3.60 10.75
CA THR A 106 17.75 -3.48 9.31
C THR A 106 18.32 -2.19 8.73
N TRP A 107 18.40 -1.11 9.52
CA TRP A 107 19.03 0.15 9.11
C TRP A 107 20.56 0.01 8.96
N ARG A 108 21.24 -0.53 9.98
CA ARG A 108 22.72 -0.60 10.05
C ARG A 108 23.31 -1.84 9.38
N GLY A 109 22.61 -2.96 9.43
CA GLY A 109 23.06 -4.26 8.95
C GLY A 109 23.21 -4.34 7.42
N GLY A 110 24.11 -5.21 6.97
CA GLY A 110 24.31 -5.49 5.54
C GLY A 110 24.93 -4.35 4.73
N ARG A 111 25.63 -3.40 5.39
CA ARG A 111 26.37 -2.32 4.72
C ARG A 111 27.77 -2.72 4.25
N ALA A 112 28.39 -3.69 4.91
CA ALA A 112 29.79 -4.05 4.66
C ALA A 112 29.97 -5.34 3.84
N ARG A 113 28.98 -6.26 3.84
CA ARG A 113 29.08 -7.58 3.18
C ARG A 113 27.70 -8.11 2.73
N PRO A 114 27.66 -8.99 1.69
CA PRO A 114 26.44 -9.71 1.35
C PRO A 114 25.96 -10.51 2.56
N VAL A 115 24.65 -10.46 2.80
CA VAL A 115 24.04 -11.09 3.98
C VAL A 115 23.59 -12.51 3.59
N PRO A 116 23.96 -13.55 4.36
CA PRO A 116 23.52 -14.92 4.10
C PRO A 116 21.99 -15.03 3.97
N ARG A 117 21.52 -15.98 3.15
CA ARG A 117 20.08 -16.19 2.92
C ARG A 117 19.34 -16.46 4.24
N ALA A 118 19.89 -17.28 5.12
CA ALA A 118 19.30 -17.62 6.42
C ALA A 118 19.09 -16.39 7.32
N VAL A 119 20.08 -15.49 7.40
CA VAL A 119 19.99 -14.26 8.20
C VAL A 119 18.93 -13.33 7.62
N ARG A 120 18.85 -13.22 6.29
CA ARG A 120 17.82 -12.43 5.62
C ARG A 120 16.42 -12.98 5.86
N THR A 121 16.22 -14.28 5.71
CA THR A 121 14.91 -14.92 5.93
C THR A 121 14.48 -14.79 7.39
N ALA A 122 15.39 -15.02 8.34
CA ALA A 122 15.11 -14.84 9.76
C ALA A 122 14.78 -13.38 10.09
N THR A 123 15.51 -12.40 9.54
CA THR A 123 15.23 -10.98 9.76
C THR A 123 13.87 -10.58 9.20
N VAL A 124 13.53 -11.04 7.98
CA VAL A 124 12.23 -10.75 7.36
C VAL A 124 11.09 -11.41 8.14
N ALA A 125 11.26 -12.65 8.59
CA ALA A 125 10.28 -13.35 9.42
C ALA A 125 10.06 -12.64 10.76
N ALA A 126 11.13 -12.25 11.46
CA ALA A 126 11.04 -11.50 12.71
C ALA A 126 10.32 -10.16 12.53
N VAL A 127 10.64 -9.42 11.45
CA VAL A 127 9.92 -8.18 11.11
C VAL A 127 8.46 -8.45 10.79
N ALA A 128 8.14 -9.53 10.07
CA ALA A 128 6.76 -9.89 9.76
C ALA A 128 5.97 -10.18 11.04
N VAL A 129 6.53 -10.92 11.99
CA VAL A 129 5.89 -11.19 13.29
C VAL A 129 5.62 -9.89 14.05
N VAL A 130 6.60 -8.98 14.14
CA VAL A 130 6.41 -7.69 14.83
C VAL A 130 5.39 -6.81 14.11
N ALA A 131 5.42 -6.76 12.78
CA ALA A 131 4.47 -5.99 11.99
C ALA A 131 3.04 -6.53 12.13
N VAL A 132 2.87 -7.85 12.18
CA VAL A 132 1.58 -8.51 12.45
C VAL A 132 1.10 -8.16 13.87
N GLY A 133 1.97 -8.29 14.88
CA GLY A 133 1.63 -7.94 16.26
C GLY A 133 1.21 -6.47 16.40
N ALA A 134 1.92 -5.54 15.75
CA ALA A 134 1.54 -4.13 15.76
C ALA A 134 0.25 -3.86 14.98
N SER A 135 0.01 -4.58 13.88
CA SER A 135 -1.24 -4.45 13.12
C SER A 135 -2.43 -4.99 13.91
N ALA A 136 -2.24 -5.99 14.76
CA ALA A 136 -3.29 -6.54 15.63
C ALA A 136 -3.78 -5.55 16.71
N LEU A 137 -3.06 -4.46 16.93
CA LEU A 137 -3.51 -3.35 17.79
C LEU A 137 -4.57 -2.48 17.10
N ALA A 138 -4.71 -2.56 15.77
CA ALA A 138 -5.75 -1.85 15.02
C ALA A 138 -7.02 -2.69 14.91
N ASP A 139 -8.16 -2.02 14.89
CA ASP A 139 -9.49 -2.63 14.79
C ASP A 139 -10.17 -2.34 13.46
N ALA A 140 -11.37 -2.89 13.27
CA ALA A 140 -12.18 -2.65 12.08
C ALA A 140 -12.66 -1.20 11.93
N ALA A 141 -12.79 -0.44 13.03
CA ALA A 141 -13.20 0.94 12.96
C ALA A 141 -12.16 1.83 12.29
N ILE A 142 -10.88 1.43 12.21
CA ILE A 142 -9.87 2.16 11.43
C ILE A 142 -10.23 2.26 9.95
N LEU A 143 -10.86 1.21 9.39
CA LEU A 143 -11.26 1.19 7.99
C LEU A 143 -12.43 2.14 7.74
N ALA A 144 -13.41 2.15 8.64
CA ALA A 144 -14.52 3.09 8.60
C ALA A 144 -14.02 4.54 8.70
N ARG A 145 -13.14 4.83 9.68
CA ARG A 145 -12.53 6.15 9.85
C ARG A 145 -11.80 6.61 8.59
N LEU A 146 -10.99 5.75 7.96
CA LEU A 146 -10.32 6.07 6.70
C LEU A 146 -11.30 6.32 5.55
N GLY A 147 -12.42 5.61 5.51
CA GLY A 147 -13.49 5.81 4.52
C GLY A 147 -14.20 7.16 4.68
N TYR A 148 -14.50 7.56 5.92
CA TYR A 148 -15.17 8.83 6.21
C TYR A 148 -14.23 10.04 6.23
N LEU A 149 -12.91 9.84 6.35
CA LEU A 149 -11.90 10.90 6.46
C LEU A 149 -12.04 12.02 5.40
N PRO A 150 -12.25 11.74 4.10
CA PRO A 150 -12.40 12.81 3.11
C PRO A 150 -13.64 13.69 3.38
N VAL A 151 -14.76 13.08 3.75
CA VAL A 151 -16.01 13.79 4.04
C VAL A 151 -15.88 14.58 5.33
N THR A 152 -15.35 13.97 6.40
CA THR A 152 -15.16 14.66 7.68
C THR A 152 -14.20 15.83 7.54
N LEU A 153 -13.11 15.70 6.77
CA LEU A 153 -12.15 16.79 6.57
C LEU A 153 -12.74 17.98 5.79
N ILE A 154 -13.65 17.73 4.85
CA ILE A 154 -14.33 18.79 4.07
C ILE A 154 -15.45 19.42 4.90
N MET A 155 -16.23 18.62 5.63
CA MET A 155 -17.47 19.05 6.30
C MET A 155 -17.28 19.52 7.74
N ALA A 156 -16.20 19.13 8.44
CA ALA A 156 -15.94 19.50 9.84
C ALA A 156 -15.97 21.03 10.14
N PRO A 157 -15.55 21.92 9.22
CA PRO A 157 -15.72 23.36 9.45
C PRO A 157 -17.20 23.80 9.48
N PHE A 158 -18.07 23.12 8.73
CA PHE A 158 -19.44 23.54 8.45
C PHE A 158 -20.50 22.82 9.29
N ASP A 159 -20.20 21.62 9.78
CA ASP A 159 -21.14 20.77 10.50
C ASP A 159 -20.58 20.32 11.86
N PRO A 160 -21.31 20.52 12.97
CA PRO A 160 -20.83 20.18 14.32
C PRO A 160 -20.67 18.68 14.56
N VAL A 161 -21.49 17.83 13.92
CA VAL A 161 -21.38 16.36 14.01
C VAL A 161 -20.11 15.89 13.31
N MET A 162 -19.83 16.40 12.11
CA MET A 162 -18.60 16.10 11.37
C MET A 162 -17.36 16.63 12.09
N ARG A 163 -17.48 17.74 12.80
CA ARG A 163 -16.41 18.28 13.64
C ARG A 163 -16.10 17.36 14.82
N ALA A 164 -17.11 16.84 15.51
CA ALA A 164 -16.93 15.87 16.57
C ALA A 164 -16.25 14.59 16.03
N ALA A 165 -16.73 14.07 14.90
CA ALA A 165 -16.11 12.93 14.21
C ALA A 165 -14.66 13.19 13.80
N PHE A 166 -14.30 14.44 13.47
CA PHE A 166 -12.91 14.82 13.20
C PHE A 166 -12.03 14.81 14.47
N VAL A 167 -12.55 15.27 15.60
CA VAL A 167 -11.84 15.24 16.89
C VAL A 167 -11.58 13.81 17.35
N ASP A 168 -12.44 12.86 17.02
CA ASP A 168 -12.21 11.44 17.31
C ASP A 168 -10.94 10.87 16.65
N PHE A 169 -10.43 11.46 15.57
CA PHE A 169 -9.16 11.03 14.97
C PHE A 169 -7.94 11.31 15.85
N VAL A 170 -8.04 12.25 16.80
CA VAL A 170 -6.97 12.55 17.76
C VAL A 170 -7.15 11.84 19.10
N ASN A 171 -8.16 10.96 19.22
CA ASN A 171 -8.31 10.10 20.39
C ASN A 171 -7.02 9.24 20.59
N PRO A 172 -6.48 9.12 21.82
CA PRO A 172 -5.28 8.35 22.10
C PRO A 172 -5.27 6.91 21.54
N ALA A 173 -6.40 6.20 21.58
CA ALA A 173 -6.53 4.86 21.01
C ALA A 173 -6.34 4.91 19.48
N VAL A 174 -7.01 5.82 18.80
CA VAL A 174 -6.92 5.98 17.33
C VAL A 174 -5.50 6.39 16.91
N VAL A 175 -4.88 7.31 17.66
CA VAL A 175 -3.49 7.73 17.43
C VAL A 175 -2.53 6.55 17.58
N LEU A 176 -2.70 5.73 18.62
CA LEU A 176 -1.89 4.53 18.82
C LEU A 176 -2.07 3.52 17.67
N GLN A 177 -3.30 3.30 17.20
CA GLN A 177 -3.56 2.41 16.06
C GLN A 177 -2.89 2.90 14.78
N LEU A 178 -3.09 4.17 14.43
CA LEU A 178 -2.43 4.79 13.28
C LEU A 178 -0.90 4.72 13.41
N ALA A 179 -0.39 4.92 14.63
CA ALA A 179 1.04 4.87 14.88
C ALA A 179 1.61 3.44 14.75
N SER A 180 0.84 2.44 15.15
CA SER A 180 1.20 1.03 15.05
C SER A 180 1.19 0.55 13.60
N LEU A 181 0.18 0.94 12.82
CA LEU A 181 0.12 0.65 11.37
C LEU A 181 1.22 1.37 10.59
N GLY A 182 1.48 2.64 10.89
CA GLY A 182 2.59 3.40 10.32
C GLY A 182 3.95 2.78 10.67
N GLY A 183 4.13 2.38 11.93
CA GLY A 183 5.32 1.68 12.41
C GLY A 183 5.54 0.34 11.72
N ALA A 184 4.49 -0.47 11.57
CA ALA A 184 4.53 -1.74 10.84
C ALA A 184 4.94 -1.54 9.37
N GLY A 185 4.35 -0.53 8.69
CA GLY A 185 4.71 -0.18 7.32
C GLY A 185 6.17 0.29 7.17
N LEU A 186 6.65 1.13 8.09
CA LEU A 186 8.04 1.59 8.12
C LEU A 186 9.03 0.44 8.37
N LEU A 187 8.70 -0.47 9.28
CA LEU A 187 9.53 -1.63 9.60
C LEU A 187 9.60 -2.60 8.41
N ALA A 188 8.46 -2.89 7.79
CA ALA A 188 8.39 -3.71 6.58
C ALA A 188 9.21 -3.08 5.43
N ALA A 189 9.08 -1.77 5.22
CA ALA A 189 9.87 -1.05 4.22
C ALA A 189 11.39 -1.11 4.51
N SER A 190 11.79 -0.97 5.78
CA SER A 190 13.20 -1.11 6.20
C SER A 190 13.73 -2.53 5.94
N ALA A 191 12.94 -3.56 6.27
CA ALA A 191 13.29 -4.96 6.03
C ALA A 191 13.42 -5.30 4.54
N VAL A 192 12.52 -4.79 3.69
CA VAL A 192 12.62 -4.95 2.23
C VAL A 192 13.92 -4.32 1.71
N ARG A 193 14.30 -3.14 2.20
CA ARG A 193 15.57 -2.50 1.82
C ARG A 193 16.78 -3.30 2.31
N PHE A 194 16.74 -3.81 3.54
CA PHE A 194 17.78 -4.70 4.06
C PHE A 194 17.92 -5.98 3.23
N ALA A 195 16.80 -6.63 2.88
CA ALA A 195 16.80 -7.83 2.06
C ALA A 195 17.34 -7.58 0.64
N ARG A 196 17.04 -6.41 0.05
CA ARG A 196 17.58 -5.96 -1.24
C ARG A 196 19.09 -5.72 -1.17
N ARG A 197 19.57 -4.99 -0.16
CA ARG A 197 21.02 -4.79 0.09
C ARG A 197 21.76 -6.12 0.20
N GLY A 198 21.22 -7.04 0.99
CA GLY A 198 21.86 -8.32 1.25
C GLY A 198 22.04 -9.21 0.01
N VAL A 199 21.32 -8.94 -1.09
CA VAL A 199 21.49 -9.64 -2.39
C VAL A 199 22.19 -8.80 -3.46
N GLY A 200 22.74 -7.63 -3.11
CA GLY A 200 23.38 -6.72 -4.05
C GLY A 200 22.40 -6.03 -5.01
N ALA A 201 21.12 -5.91 -4.63
CA ALA A 201 20.13 -5.15 -5.38
C ALA A 201 20.03 -3.70 -4.88
N CYS A 202 19.68 -2.78 -5.76
CA CYS A 202 19.40 -1.40 -5.39
C CYS A 202 18.28 -1.33 -4.35
N GLU A 203 18.51 -0.64 -3.24
CA GLU A 203 17.53 -0.53 -2.16
C GLU A 203 16.20 0.08 -2.61
N SER A 204 16.28 1.04 -3.53
CA SER A 204 15.14 1.87 -3.94
C SER A 204 14.25 1.14 -4.94
N CYS A 205 14.83 0.65 -6.04
CA CYS A 205 14.09 0.02 -7.13
C CYS A 205 14.09 -1.52 -7.09
N GLY A 206 14.95 -2.14 -6.27
CA GLY A 206 15.06 -3.59 -6.14
C GLY A 206 15.76 -4.29 -7.31
N ARG A 207 16.29 -3.54 -8.29
CA ARG A 207 17.01 -4.13 -9.43
C ARG A 207 18.41 -4.58 -9.04
N ARG A 208 18.86 -5.71 -9.56
CA ARG A 208 20.23 -6.18 -9.36
C ARG A 208 21.19 -5.36 -10.24
N LEU A 209 22.30 -4.90 -9.67
CA LEU A 209 23.28 -4.10 -10.42
C LEU A 209 24.18 -4.96 -11.31
N ALA A 210 24.47 -6.20 -10.89
CA ALA A 210 25.40 -7.11 -11.56
C ALA A 210 24.71 -8.40 -12.08
N GLY A 211 23.44 -8.34 -12.50
CA GLY A 211 22.75 -9.51 -13.03
C GLY A 211 21.32 -9.24 -13.47
N ALA A 212 20.68 -10.27 -14.05
CA ALA A 212 19.29 -10.18 -14.48
C ALA A 212 18.33 -10.11 -13.27
N ASP A 213 17.31 -9.26 -13.40
CA ASP A 213 16.20 -9.25 -12.45
C ASP A 213 15.41 -10.57 -12.53
N PRO A 214 14.80 -11.04 -11.42
CA PRO A 214 13.94 -12.21 -11.47
C PRO A 214 12.82 -12.03 -12.49
N THR A 215 12.53 -13.08 -13.27
CA THR A 215 11.56 -13.08 -14.38
C THR A 215 10.18 -12.56 -13.96
N TRP A 216 9.72 -12.91 -12.76
CA TRP A 216 8.43 -12.47 -12.21
C TRP A 216 8.33 -10.95 -11.96
N THR A 217 9.47 -10.25 -11.86
CA THR A 217 9.54 -8.79 -11.67
C THR A 217 9.67 -7.99 -12.97
N THR A 218 9.73 -8.68 -14.11
CA THR A 218 9.71 -8.04 -15.43
C THR A 218 8.35 -7.37 -15.67
N PRO A 219 8.27 -6.26 -16.44
CA PRO A 219 7.00 -5.57 -16.69
C PRO A 219 5.93 -6.49 -17.28
N VAL A 220 6.32 -7.41 -18.16
CA VAL A 220 5.40 -8.36 -18.81
C VAL A 220 4.85 -9.37 -17.81
N ALA A 221 5.70 -9.99 -16.99
CA ALA A 221 5.23 -10.92 -15.96
C ALA A 221 4.37 -10.21 -14.91
N ALA A 222 4.82 -9.03 -14.45
CA ALA A 222 4.08 -8.16 -13.52
C ALA A 222 2.70 -7.76 -14.04
N ALA A 223 2.54 -7.56 -15.36
CA ALA A 223 1.24 -7.28 -15.95
C ALA A 223 0.29 -8.48 -15.85
N ARG A 224 0.79 -9.71 -16.01
CA ARG A 224 -0.04 -10.92 -15.98
C ARG A 224 -0.54 -11.23 -14.57
N TRP A 225 0.37 -11.40 -13.61
CA TRP A 225 -0.04 -11.73 -12.24
C TRP A 225 -0.67 -10.53 -11.53
N GLY A 226 -0.24 -9.31 -11.85
CA GLY A 226 -0.84 -8.08 -11.32
C GLY A 226 -2.28 -7.86 -11.76
N ARG A 227 -2.62 -8.24 -13.00
CA ARG A 227 -4.01 -8.23 -13.48
C ARG A 227 -4.88 -9.21 -12.69
N ALA A 228 -4.42 -10.44 -12.47
CA ALA A 228 -5.15 -11.42 -11.67
C ALA A 228 -5.39 -10.90 -10.24
N ALA A 229 -4.34 -10.39 -9.60
CA ALA A 229 -4.44 -9.80 -8.26
C ALA A 229 -5.43 -8.62 -8.22
N ALA A 230 -5.38 -7.71 -9.20
CA ALA A 230 -6.27 -6.56 -9.25
C ALA A 230 -7.74 -6.95 -9.48
N LEU A 231 -8.01 -8.00 -10.27
CA LEU A 231 -9.36 -8.51 -10.49
C LEU A 231 -9.95 -9.10 -9.21
N VAL A 232 -9.19 -9.94 -8.49
CA VAL A 232 -9.63 -10.49 -7.19
C VAL A 232 -9.83 -9.35 -6.17
N ALA A 233 -8.88 -8.41 -6.12
CA ALA A 233 -8.95 -7.27 -5.22
C ALA A 233 -10.14 -6.33 -5.51
N ALA A 234 -10.59 -6.23 -6.76
CA ALA A 234 -11.76 -5.44 -7.12
C ALA A 234 -13.08 -6.22 -6.90
N ALA A 235 -13.07 -7.54 -7.07
CA ALA A 235 -14.27 -8.37 -6.91
C ALA A 235 -14.79 -8.39 -5.47
N ILE A 236 -13.91 -8.35 -4.48
CA ILE A 236 -14.29 -8.41 -3.06
C ILE A 236 -15.09 -7.19 -2.60
N PRO A 237 -14.61 -5.93 -2.77
CA PRO A 237 -15.43 -4.75 -2.46
C PRO A 237 -16.66 -4.64 -3.36
N ALA A 238 -16.63 -5.13 -4.60
CA ALA A 238 -17.82 -5.20 -5.43
C ALA A 238 -18.89 -6.15 -4.85
N PHE A 239 -18.48 -7.32 -4.34
CA PHE A 239 -19.39 -8.24 -3.65
C PHE A 239 -19.98 -7.62 -2.37
N TYR A 240 -19.16 -6.93 -1.57
CA TYR A 240 -19.63 -6.14 -0.43
C TYR A 240 -20.65 -5.07 -0.85
N ALA A 241 -20.41 -4.37 -1.97
CA ALA A 241 -21.33 -3.36 -2.45
C ALA A 241 -22.70 -3.92 -2.83
N VAL A 242 -22.74 -5.13 -3.40
CA VAL A 242 -24.00 -5.79 -3.79
C VAL A 242 -24.92 -5.97 -2.59
N THR A 243 -24.42 -6.41 -1.44
CA THR A 243 -25.26 -6.60 -0.24
C THR A 243 -25.77 -5.25 0.27
N ARG A 244 -24.91 -4.23 0.37
CA ARG A 244 -25.29 -2.90 0.86
C ARG A 244 -26.29 -2.18 -0.05
N ILE A 245 -26.12 -2.29 -1.37
CA ILE A 245 -27.05 -1.71 -2.35
C ILE A 245 -28.37 -2.49 -2.35
N ALA A 246 -28.36 -3.81 -2.22
CA ALA A 246 -29.58 -4.61 -2.12
C ALA A 246 -30.44 -4.15 -0.93
N TRP A 247 -29.84 -3.97 0.25
CA TRP A 247 -30.55 -3.49 1.43
C TRP A 247 -31.11 -2.09 1.24
N ALA A 248 -30.35 -1.20 0.60
CA ALA A 248 -30.83 0.13 0.29
C ALA A 248 -32.00 0.16 -0.73
N LEU A 249 -32.17 -0.90 -1.51
CA LEU A 249 -33.31 -1.10 -2.40
C LEU A 249 -34.47 -1.87 -1.72
N GLY A 250 -34.37 -2.12 -0.41
CA GLY A 250 -35.36 -2.90 0.34
C GLY A 250 -35.29 -4.41 0.10
N ILE A 251 -34.21 -4.92 -0.50
CA ILE A 251 -34.02 -6.34 -0.77
C ILE A 251 -33.27 -6.99 0.42
N PRO A 252 -33.87 -7.93 1.17
CA PRO A 252 -33.27 -8.59 2.34
C PRO A 252 -32.23 -9.66 1.97
N LEU A 253 -31.18 -9.25 1.24
CA LEU A 253 -30.11 -10.15 0.81
C LEU A 253 -29.19 -10.49 1.99
N GLY A 254 -29.41 -11.63 2.62
CA GLY A 254 -28.62 -12.10 3.77
C GLY A 254 -28.76 -11.21 5.00
N PHE A 255 -29.89 -10.53 5.13
CA PHE A 255 -30.24 -9.68 6.26
C PHE A 255 -31.74 -9.83 6.50
N SER A 256 -32.19 -9.95 7.75
CA SER A 256 -33.61 -10.19 8.02
C SER A 256 -34.48 -9.04 7.48
N PRO A 257 -35.70 -9.33 6.99
CA PRO A 257 -36.62 -8.29 6.52
C PRO A 257 -36.87 -7.20 7.56
N GLU A 258 -37.00 -7.58 8.83
CA GLU A 258 -37.21 -6.66 9.95
C GLU A 258 -36.04 -5.69 10.11
N ASN A 259 -34.80 -6.18 10.00
CA ASN A 259 -33.62 -5.33 10.09
C ASN A 259 -33.47 -4.42 8.87
N VAL A 260 -33.90 -4.85 7.67
CA VAL A 260 -33.94 -3.97 6.48
C VAL A 260 -34.98 -2.87 6.65
N GLU A 261 -36.14 -3.17 7.23
CA GLU A 261 -37.17 -2.18 7.51
C GLU A 261 -36.71 -1.17 8.56
N GLU A 262 -36.03 -1.63 9.61
CA GLU A 262 -35.39 -0.75 10.61
C GLU A 262 -34.30 0.13 9.99
N LEU A 263 -33.48 -0.43 9.09
CA LEU A 263 -32.47 0.30 8.34
C LEU A 263 -33.11 1.38 7.43
N ALA A 264 -34.31 1.11 6.90
CA ALA A 264 -35.05 2.04 6.06
C ALA A 264 -35.75 3.15 6.85
N GLY A 265 -36.16 2.87 8.10
CA GLY A 265 -36.77 3.84 9.01
C GLY A 265 -35.77 4.80 9.69
N SER A 266 -34.46 4.66 9.44
CA SER A 266 -33.39 5.39 10.10
C SER A 266 -32.36 5.96 9.11
N ASP A 267 -31.32 6.64 9.61
CA ASP A 267 -30.17 7.08 8.81
C ASP A 267 -29.35 5.90 8.23
N GLY A 268 -29.71 4.66 8.56
CA GLY A 268 -29.08 3.43 8.08
C GLY A 268 -29.11 3.27 6.56
N LEU A 269 -30.16 3.76 5.89
CA LEU A 269 -30.29 3.76 4.44
C LEU A 269 -29.18 4.56 3.76
N VAL A 270 -28.90 5.76 4.27
CA VAL A 270 -27.85 6.65 3.78
C VAL A 270 -26.47 6.02 4.02
N ALA A 271 -26.28 5.40 5.19
CA ALA A 271 -25.05 4.67 5.50
C ALA A 271 -24.83 3.48 4.55
N ALA A 272 -25.86 2.68 4.27
CA ALA A 272 -25.78 1.53 3.35
C ALA A 272 -25.47 1.97 1.91
N LEU A 273 -26.15 3.00 1.40
CA LEU A 273 -25.86 3.57 0.08
C LEU A 273 -24.46 4.16 0.01
N GLY A 274 -24.04 4.88 1.05
CA GLY A 274 -22.70 5.44 1.15
C GLY A 274 -21.65 4.35 1.08
N LEU A 275 -21.74 3.36 1.96
CA LEU A 275 -20.81 2.22 2.00
C LEU A 275 -20.79 1.43 0.69
N GLY A 276 -21.96 1.14 0.11
CA GLY A 276 -22.07 0.46 -1.17
C GLY A 276 -21.42 1.25 -2.31
N THR A 277 -21.70 2.55 -2.39
CA THR A 277 -21.14 3.44 -3.42
C THR A 277 -19.62 3.56 -3.27
N PHE A 278 -19.11 3.78 -2.06
CA PHE A 278 -17.66 3.83 -1.81
C PHE A 278 -16.96 2.52 -2.16
N ALA A 279 -17.61 1.38 -1.87
CA ALA A 279 -17.07 0.08 -2.24
C ALA A 279 -17.03 -0.12 -3.77
N VAL A 280 -18.05 0.32 -4.51
CA VAL A 280 -18.02 0.33 -6.00
C VAL A 280 -16.91 1.23 -6.51
N VAL A 281 -16.79 2.46 -5.98
CA VAL A 281 -15.72 3.40 -6.38
C VAL A 281 -14.35 2.78 -6.11
N GLY A 282 -14.14 2.19 -4.93
CA GLY A 282 -12.91 1.48 -4.56
C GLY A 282 -12.60 0.30 -5.48
N ALA A 283 -13.61 -0.50 -5.85
CA ALA A 283 -13.47 -1.59 -6.81
C ALA A 283 -13.03 -1.07 -8.18
N VAL A 284 -13.71 -0.05 -8.70
CA VAL A 284 -13.36 0.60 -9.98
C VAL A 284 -11.94 1.15 -9.92
N LEU A 285 -11.58 1.91 -8.88
CA LEU A 285 -10.23 2.46 -8.66
C LEU A 285 -9.16 1.36 -8.65
N THR A 286 -9.46 0.20 -8.06
CA THR A 286 -8.56 -0.96 -8.01
C THR A 286 -8.31 -1.54 -9.41
N LEU A 287 -9.29 -1.55 -10.30
CA LEU A 287 -9.09 -1.94 -11.71
C LEU A 287 -8.09 -1.00 -12.42
N GLY A 288 -7.96 0.24 -11.96
CA GLY A 288 -6.97 1.21 -12.45
C GLY A 288 -5.53 0.74 -12.29
N LEU A 289 -5.25 -0.16 -11.35
CA LEU A 289 -3.91 -0.71 -11.13
C LEU A 289 -3.42 -1.59 -12.31
N PHE A 290 -4.29 -1.99 -13.23
CA PHE A 290 -3.89 -2.67 -14.46
C PHE A 290 -4.44 -2.06 -15.75
N GLN A 291 -5.44 -1.18 -15.66
CA GLN A 291 -6.05 -0.53 -16.81
C GLN A 291 -5.31 0.73 -17.25
N ARG A 292 -5.47 1.12 -18.51
CA ARG A 292 -4.77 2.27 -19.12
C ARG A 292 -5.07 3.60 -18.41
N TRP A 293 -6.30 3.78 -17.91
CA TRP A 293 -6.71 5.02 -17.24
C TRP A 293 -6.03 5.25 -15.89
N GLY A 294 -5.53 4.20 -15.23
CA GLY A 294 -4.70 4.35 -14.03
C GLY A 294 -3.23 4.65 -14.34
N GLU A 295 -2.83 4.65 -15.61
CA GLU A 295 -1.49 4.99 -16.06
C GLU A 295 -1.44 6.37 -16.75
N VAL A 296 -2.51 6.72 -17.46
CA VAL A 296 -2.70 7.98 -18.15
C VAL A 296 -4.12 8.48 -17.88
N PHE A 297 -4.25 9.73 -17.44
CA PHE A 297 -5.56 10.30 -17.14
C PHE A 297 -6.47 10.30 -18.38
N PRO A 298 -7.73 9.82 -18.24
CA PRO A 298 -8.73 9.89 -19.30
C PRO A 298 -8.90 11.28 -19.88
N ARG A 299 -9.29 11.34 -21.17
CA ARG A 299 -9.45 12.60 -21.90
C ARG A 299 -10.55 13.52 -21.35
N TRP A 300 -11.51 12.98 -20.61
CA TRP A 300 -12.61 13.73 -20.00
C TRP A 300 -12.23 14.40 -18.68
N ILE A 301 -11.06 14.10 -18.09
CA ILE A 301 -10.61 14.77 -16.87
C ILE A 301 -10.03 16.14 -17.24
N VAL A 302 -10.81 17.18 -16.99
CA VAL A 302 -10.43 18.59 -17.23
C VAL A 302 -9.11 18.91 -16.53
N GLY A 303 -8.16 19.51 -17.27
CA GLY A 303 -6.84 19.92 -16.76
C GLY A 303 -5.77 18.81 -16.66
N LEU A 304 -6.15 17.53 -16.66
CA LEU A 304 -5.22 16.40 -16.55
C LEU A 304 -5.23 15.44 -17.75
N ALA A 305 -6.16 15.63 -18.69
CA ALA A 305 -6.32 14.82 -19.90
C ALA A 305 -4.98 14.46 -20.57
N GLY A 306 -4.74 13.15 -20.76
CA GLY A 306 -3.55 12.64 -21.46
C GLY A 306 -2.23 12.71 -20.67
N ARG A 307 -2.22 13.31 -19.47
CA ARG A 307 -1.02 13.31 -18.61
C ARG A 307 -0.82 11.94 -17.98
N ARG A 308 0.45 11.59 -17.73
CA ARG A 308 0.79 10.37 -16.98
C ARG A 308 0.36 10.54 -15.53
N VAL A 309 -0.36 9.56 -15.00
CA VAL A 309 -0.70 9.48 -13.59
C VAL A 309 0.61 9.35 -12.80
N PRO A 310 0.88 10.13 -11.73
CA PRO A 310 2.05 9.92 -10.88
C PRO A 310 1.98 8.56 -10.16
N VAL A 311 3.07 7.79 -10.12
CA VAL A 311 3.08 6.44 -9.49
C VAL A 311 2.61 6.48 -8.03
N LYS A 312 3.03 7.51 -7.28
CA LYS A 312 2.65 7.68 -5.87
C LYS A 312 1.16 7.92 -5.68
N LEU A 313 0.47 8.52 -6.66
CA LEU A 313 -0.97 8.82 -6.56
C LEU A 313 -1.81 7.54 -6.48
N ALA A 314 -1.38 6.46 -7.14
CA ALA A 314 -2.02 5.16 -7.04
C ALA A 314 -1.45 4.32 -5.89
N VAL A 315 -0.12 4.27 -5.75
CA VAL A 315 0.55 3.36 -4.82
C VAL A 315 0.30 3.72 -3.36
N VAL A 316 0.34 4.99 -2.99
CA VAL A 316 0.20 5.41 -1.58
C VAL A 316 -1.19 5.08 -1.02
N PRO A 317 -2.32 5.55 -1.61
CA PRO A 317 -3.63 5.22 -1.07
C PRO A 317 -3.93 3.71 -1.11
N ALA A 318 -3.55 3.00 -2.18
CA ALA A 318 -3.77 1.56 -2.25
C ALA A 318 -2.96 0.79 -1.20
N THR A 319 -1.75 1.23 -0.87
CA THR A 319 -0.94 0.66 0.22
C THR A 319 -1.56 0.95 1.58
N VAL A 320 -2.05 2.17 1.82
CA VAL A 320 -2.73 2.54 3.08
C VAL A 320 -3.96 1.67 3.30
N VAL A 321 -4.81 1.53 2.28
CA VAL A 321 -6.00 0.66 2.34
C VAL A 321 -5.60 -0.79 2.57
N ALA A 322 -4.61 -1.33 1.83
CA ALA A 322 -4.17 -2.70 2.02
C ALA A 322 -3.67 -2.98 3.45
N ILE A 323 -2.93 -2.03 4.05
CA ILE A 323 -2.45 -2.15 5.43
C ILE A 323 -3.60 -2.10 6.44
N ALA A 324 -4.56 -1.18 6.27
CA ALA A 324 -5.67 -1.00 7.19
C ALA A 324 -6.71 -2.14 7.13
N VAL A 325 -6.94 -2.70 5.94
CA VAL A 325 -7.95 -3.74 5.71
C VAL A 325 -7.58 -5.06 6.37
N LEU A 326 -6.30 -5.41 6.47
CA LEU A 326 -5.87 -6.70 7.03
C LEU A 326 -6.32 -6.89 8.50
N PRO A 327 -5.95 -5.98 9.43
CA PRO A 327 -6.41 -6.10 10.82
C PRO A 327 -7.91 -5.90 10.95
N ALA A 328 -8.50 -5.00 10.15
CA ALA A 328 -9.96 -4.82 10.11
C ALA A 328 -10.69 -6.13 9.74
N GLY A 329 -10.18 -6.87 8.76
CA GLY A 329 -10.73 -8.15 8.33
C GLY A 329 -10.60 -9.23 9.40
N LEU A 330 -9.44 -9.30 10.06
CA LEU A 330 -9.23 -10.25 11.15
C LEU A 330 -10.16 -9.95 12.34
N SER A 331 -10.30 -8.69 12.72
CA SER A 331 -11.27 -8.22 13.70
C SER A 331 -12.69 -8.65 13.34
N MET A 332 -13.13 -8.43 12.10
CA MET A 332 -14.47 -8.82 11.66
C MET A 332 -14.67 -10.33 11.65
N ILE A 333 -13.65 -11.13 11.32
CA ILE A 333 -13.71 -12.60 11.41
C ILE A 333 -13.90 -13.03 12.86
N LEU A 334 -13.13 -12.46 13.80
CA LEU A 334 -13.25 -12.81 15.21
C LEU A 334 -14.62 -12.44 15.77
N VAL A 335 -15.08 -11.22 15.51
CA VAL A 335 -16.38 -10.74 15.99
C VAL A 335 -17.52 -11.54 15.36
N GLY A 336 -17.45 -11.80 14.04
CA GLY A 336 -18.48 -12.56 13.32
C GLY A 336 -18.58 -14.03 13.71
N LEU A 337 -17.50 -14.63 14.21
CA LEU A 337 -17.49 -16.03 14.67
C LEU A 337 -17.70 -16.14 16.19
N SER A 338 -17.85 -15.01 16.89
CA SER A 338 -18.14 -14.99 18.32
C SER A 338 -19.64 -15.07 18.53
N GLY A 339 -20.12 -16.15 19.15
CA GLY A 339 -21.56 -16.43 19.34
C GLY A 339 -22.34 -15.47 20.27
N ASP A 340 -21.67 -14.48 20.82
CA ASP A 340 -22.26 -13.43 21.68
C ASP A 340 -22.24 -12.05 21.00
N SER A 341 -21.92 -11.98 19.69
CA SER A 341 -21.82 -10.72 18.97
C SER A 341 -23.17 -10.29 18.35
N PRO A 342 -23.52 -8.99 18.39
CA PRO A 342 -24.69 -8.47 17.66
C PRO A 342 -24.57 -8.60 16.13
N ILE A 343 -23.39 -8.92 15.61
CA ILE A 343 -23.12 -9.15 14.19
C ILE A 343 -22.59 -10.57 13.93
N GLU A 344 -23.10 -11.55 14.65
CA GLU A 344 -22.76 -12.96 14.45
C GLU A 344 -23.05 -13.41 13.00
N LEU A 345 -22.23 -14.32 12.49
CA LEU A 345 -22.42 -14.95 11.20
C LEU A 345 -23.52 -16.02 11.26
N THR A 346 -24.77 -15.60 11.08
CA THR A 346 -25.93 -16.49 10.97
C THR A 346 -26.47 -16.58 9.54
N ALA A 347 -27.38 -17.53 9.29
CA ALA A 347 -27.99 -17.72 7.98
C ALA A 347 -28.86 -16.52 7.53
N ASP A 348 -29.37 -15.73 8.48
CA ASP A 348 -30.18 -14.54 8.28
C ASP A 348 -29.38 -13.23 8.37
N GLN A 349 -28.12 -13.25 8.82
CA GLN A 349 -27.25 -12.06 8.92
C GLN A 349 -25.95 -12.15 8.09
N TRP A 350 -25.75 -13.20 7.29
CA TRP A 350 -24.51 -13.37 6.52
C TRP A 350 -24.19 -12.20 5.58
N GLY A 351 -25.17 -11.45 5.10
CA GLY A 351 -24.97 -10.27 4.26
C GLY A 351 -24.25 -9.13 5.00
N ALA A 352 -24.34 -9.08 6.33
CA ALA A 352 -23.66 -8.09 7.16
C ALA A 352 -22.17 -8.39 7.29
N VAL A 353 -21.81 -9.64 7.57
CA VAL A 353 -20.45 -10.04 7.97
C VAL A 353 -19.76 -10.96 6.99
N GLY A 354 -20.50 -11.80 6.26
CA GLY A 354 -19.96 -12.73 5.25
C GLY A 354 -19.01 -12.05 4.26
N PRO A 355 -19.38 -10.91 3.62
CA PRO A 355 -18.46 -10.19 2.74
C PRO A 355 -17.16 -9.72 3.41
N THR A 356 -17.17 -9.43 4.72
CA THR A 356 -15.99 -8.96 5.45
C THR A 356 -14.98 -10.06 5.73
N LEU A 357 -15.39 -11.34 5.69
CA LEU A 357 -14.49 -12.49 5.82
C LEU A 357 -13.47 -12.56 4.67
N LEU A 358 -13.77 -11.92 3.53
CA LEU A 358 -12.87 -11.84 2.38
C LEU A 358 -11.84 -10.71 2.50
N TRP A 359 -11.90 -9.86 3.52
CA TRP A 359 -11.01 -8.71 3.67
C TRP A 359 -9.52 -9.06 3.80
N PRO A 360 -9.09 -10.14 4.50
CA PRO A 360 -7.68 -10.54 4.48
C PRO A 360 -7.18 -10.87 3.07
N LEU A 361 -8.00 -11.58 2.27
CA LEU A 361 -7.68 -11.86 0.87
C LEU A 361 -7.66 -10.58 0.04
N TRP A 362 -8.59 -9.64 0.28
CA TRP A 362 -8.62 -8.34 -0.36
C TRP A 362 -7.35 -7.54 -0.09
N SER A 363 -6.91 -7.48 1.18
CA SER A 363 -5.67 -6.82 1.58
C SER A 363 -4.46 -7.38 0.81
N LEU A 364 -4.29 -8.70 0.82
CA LEU A 364 -3.15 -9.36 0.18
C LEU A 364 -3.14 -9.16 -1.34
N THR A 365 -4.31 -9.29 -1.97
CA THR A 365 -4.44 -9.13 -3.43
C THR A 365 -4.31 -7.66 -3.85
N LEU A 366 -4.80 -6.70 -3.05
CA LEU A 366 -4.60 -5.28 -3.28
C LEU A 366 -3.14 -4.88 -3.12
N ALA A 367 -2.44 -5.38 -2.09
CA ALA A 367 -1.01 -5.17 -1.91
C ALA A 367 -0.22 -5.75 -3.10
N ALA A 368 -0.57 -6.96 -3.55
CA ALA A 368 0.03 -7.58 -4.72
C ALA A 368 -0.20 -6.75 -6.00
N ALA A 369 -1.44 -6.34 -6.28
CA ALA A 369 -1.79 -5.50 -7.43
C ALA A 369 -1.04 -4.16 -7.39
N THR A 370 -0.96 -3.54 -6.23
CA THR A 370 -0.22 -2.29 -5.99
C THR A 370 1.27 -2.47 -6.28
N TYR A 371 1.85 -3.57 -5.82
CA TYR A 371 3.24 -3.88 -6.07
C TYR A 371 3.51 -4.18 -7.54
N ALA A 372 2.60 -4.88 -8.24
CA ALA A 372 2.68 -5.10 -9.67
C ALA A 372 2.66 -3.78 -10.45
N TYR A 373 1.73 -2.88 -10.09
CA TYR A 373 1.64 -1.54 -10.68
C TYR A 373 2.95 -0.77 -10.51
N TRP A 374 3.53 -0.80 -9.31
CA TRP A 374 4.84 -0.19 -9.06
C TRP A 374 5.97 -0.85 -9.88
N LEU A 375 6.01 -2.18 -9.98
CA LEU A 375 7.03 -2.90 -10.75
C LEU A 375 6.98 -2.60 -12.25
N ARG A 376 5.79 -2.43 -12.82
CA ARG A 376 5.60 -2.06 -14.23
C ARG A 376 6.04 -0.63 -14.52
N ARG A 377 5.90 0.27 -13.53
CA ARG A 377 6.10 1.71 -13.71
C ARG A 377 7.35 2.27 -13.03
N ARG A 378 8.18 1.44 -12.41
CA ARG A 378 9.47 1.85 -11.85
C ARG A 378 10.44 2.25 -12.97
N GLU A 379 11.04 3.42 -12.82
CA GLU A 379 12.04 3.96 -13.75
C GLU A 379 13.29 3.05 -13.84
N PRO A 380 14.09 3.17 -14.91
CA PRO A 380 15.42 2.58 -14.96
C PRO A 380 16.25 2.94 -13.73
N CYS A 381 17.12 2.02 -13.30
CA CYS A 381 17.95 2.26 -12.13
C CYS A 381 19.02 3.31 -12.46
N THR A 382 18.96 4.47 -11.81
CA THR A 382 19.95 5.56 -12.01
C THR A 382 20.98 5.63 -10.88
N THR A 383 20.93 4.75 -9.88
CA THR A 383 21.91 4.72 -8.80
C THR A 383 23.13 3.93 -9.27
N ARG A 384 24.26 4.62 -9.47
CA ARG A 384 25.56 3.98 -9.66
C ARG A 384 25.97 3.32 -8.33
N PRO A 385 26.62 2.13 -8.32
CA PRO A 385 27.23 1.63 -7.10
C PRO A 385 28.24 2.67 -6.62
N ASP A 386 28.04 3.16 -5.39
CA ASP A 386 29.08 3.88 -4.67
C ASP A 386 30.25 2.88 -4.54
N ALA A 387 31.37 3.18 -5.20
CA ALA A 387 32.59 2.37 -5.20
C ALA A 387 33.31 2.44 -3.85
#